data_AF-A0A2C5VUG5-F1
#
_entry.id   AF-A0A2C5VUG5-F1
#
_cell.length_a   1.000
_cell.length_b   1.000
_cell.length_c   1.000
_cell.angle_alpha   90.00
_cell.angle_beta   90.00
_cell.angle_gamma   90.00
#
_symmetry.space_group_name_H-M   'P 1'
#
loop_
_entity.id
_entity.type
_entity.pdbx_description
1 polymer ?
#
loop_
_entity_poly.entity_id
_entity_poly.type
_entity_poly.pdbx_seq_one_letter_code
_entity_poly.pdbx_strand_id
1 'polypeptide(L)'
;MASITIRNLDEKLKEQLRITAAHNGHSMEEEARLILGRALATVDRAGGLGSRIRSRFSANGGVELELPERSEKATGVDFSE
;
A
#
# COMPACT_ATOMS: atom_id res chain seq x y z
N MET A 1 -5.10 1.94 24.33
CA MET A 1 -4.08 1.00 23.83
C MET A 1 -4.71 -0.37 23.78
N ALA A 2 -4.81 -0.97 22.60
CA ALA A 2 -5.12 -2.40 22.51
C ALA A 2 -3.80 -3.16 22.73
N SER A 3 -3.77 -4.06 23.70
CA SER A 3 -2.63 -4.94 23.94
C SER A 3 -2.94 -6.33 23.40
N ILE A 4 -1.96 -6.95 22.76
CA ILE A 4 -2.03 -8.33 22.29
C ILE A 4 -0.94 -9.10 23.04
N THR A 5 -1.33 -10.21 23.68
CA THR A 5 -0.37 -11.14 24.29
C THR A 5 -0.31 -12.40 23.46
N ILE A 6 0.86 -12.65 22.85
CA ILE A 6 1.11 -13.88 22.09
C ILE A 6 1.74 -14.89 23.07
N ARG A 7 0.98 -15.93 23.42
CA ARG A 7 1.46 -17.01 24.29
C ARG A 7 2.25 -18.02 23.47
N ASN A 8 3.23 -18.67 24.10
CA ASN A 8 4.07 -19.71 23.47
C ASN A 8 4.73 -19.25 22.17
N LEU A 9 5.21 -17.99 22.13
CA LEU A 9 5.99 -17.50 21.00
C LEU A 9 7.32 -18.26 20.94
N ASP A 10 7.62 -18.85 19.79
CA ASP A 10 8.88 -19.55 19.56
C ASP A 10 10.08 -18.63 19.86
N GLU A 11 11.07 -19.12 20.62
CA GLU A 11 12.22 -18.31 21.05
C GLU A 11 13.07 -17.84 19.86
N LYS A 12 13.14 -18.63 18.77
CA LYS A 12 13.83 -18.19 17.55
C LYS A 12 13.08 -17.04 16.89
N LEU A 13 11.75 -17.10 16.86
CA LEU A 13 10.92 -16.04 16.30
C LEU A 13 11.03 -14.74 17.11
N LYS A 14 11.08 -14.85 18.44
CA LYS A 14 11.32 -13.72 19.33
C LYS A 14 12.69 -13.07 19.10
N GLU A 15 13.72 -13.88 18.92
CA GLU A 15 15.07 -13.39 18.63
C GLU A 15 15.16 -12.73 17.25
N GLN A 16 14.52 -13.31 16.24
CA GLN A 16 14.41 -12.70 14.92
C GLN A 16 13.71 -11.34 14.99
N LEU A 17 12.59 -11.23 15.70
CA LEU A 17 11.90 -9.96 15.90
C LEU A 17 12.80 -8.91 16.56
N ARG A 18 13.63 -9.31 17.54
CA ARG A 18 14.60 -8.44 18.20
C ARG A 18 15.65 -7.91 17.22
N ILE A 19 16.22 -8.80 16.41
CA ILE A 19 17.25 -8.44 15.43
C ILE A 19 16.66 -7.51 14.36
N THR A 20 15.48 -7.82 13.82
CA THR A 20 14.82 -7.00 12.82
C THR A 20 14.47 -5.61 13.36
N ALA A 21 13.97 -5.53 14.60
CA ALA A 21 13.68 -4.25 15.24
C ALA A 21 14.94 -3.40 15.41
N ALA A 22 16.04 -3.99 15.90
CA ALA A 22 17.31 -3.28 16.05
C ALA A 22 17.88 -2.80 14.71
N HIS A 23 17.81 -3.63 13.66
CA HIS A 23 18.24 -3.28 12.31
C HIS A 23 17.45 -2.09 11.76
N ASN A 24 16.14 -2.05 12.00
CA ASN A 24 15.26 -0.99 11.49
C ASN A 24 15.22 0.25 12.40
N GLY A 25 15.96 0.27 13.52
CA GLY A 25 15.92 1.37 14.49
C GLY A 25 14.59 1.49 15.25
N HIS A 26 13.86 0.38 15.37
CA HIS A 26 12.56 0.31 16.02
C HIS A 26 12.62 -0.40 17.36
N SER A 27 11.62 -0.13 18.22
CA SER A 27 11.38 -1.00 19.36
C SER A 27 10.81 -2.34 18.88
N MET A 28 10.95 -3.39 19.70
CA MET A 28 10.39 -4.70 19.39
C MET A 28 8.86 -4.65 19.20
N GLU A 29 8.17 -3.82 19.99
CA GLU A 29 6.72 -3.60 19.88
C GLU A 29 6.36 -2.90 18.56
N GLU A 30 7.12 -1.87 18.18
CA GLU A 30 6.89 -1.13 16.94
C GLU A 30 7.07 -2.04 15.72
N GLU A 31 8.15 -2.82 15.70
CA GLU A 31 8.39 -3.76 14.61
C GLU A 31 7.28 -4.82 14.52
N ALA A 32 6.82 -5.35 15.66
CA ALA A 32 5.70 -6.27 15.70
C ALA A 32 4.42 -5.63 15.13
N ARG A 33 4.16 -4.37 15.47
CA ARG A 33 2.99 -3.62 14.97
C ARG A 33 3.07 -3.40 13.46
N LEU A 34 4.24 -3.05 12.93
CA LEU A 34 4.46 -2.88 11.50
C LEU A 34 4.32 -4.20 10.74
N ILE A 35 4.86 -5.29 11.28
CA ILE A 35 4.72 -6.63 10.69
C ILE A 35 3.25 -7.03 10.63
N LEU A 36 2.51 -6.89 11.75
CA LEU A 36 1.08 -7.20 11.78
C LEU A 36 0.30 -6.28 10.83
N GLY A 37 0.62 -4.99 10.79
CA GLY A 37 0.02 -4.04 9.86
C GLY A 37 0.22 -4.41 8.39
N ARG A 38 1.43 -4.86 8.02
CA ARG A 38 1.74 -5.32 6.65
C ARG A 38 1.10 -6.67 6.32
N ALA A 39 1.05 -7.59 7.28
CA ALA A 39 0.47 -8.92 7.10
C ALA A 39 -1.07 -8.88 7.02
N LEU A 40 -1.69 -8.00 7.82
CA LEU A 40 -3.14 -7.81 7.89
C LEU A 40 -3.65 -6.67 7.01
N ALA A 41 -2.76 -5.89 6.41
CA ALA A 41 -3.11 -5.16 5.20
C ALA A 41 -3.45 -6.23 4.16
N THR A 42 -4.70 -6.70 4.20
CA THR A 42 -5.34 -7.35 3.07
C THR A 42 -4.95 -6.50 1.91
N VAL A 43 -4.14 -7.09 1.06
CA VAL A 43 -3.91 -6.60 -0.26
C VAL A 43 -5.29 -6.66 -0.89
N ASP A 44 -6.10 -5.63 -0.66
CA ASP A 44 -7.24 -5.31 -1.50
C ASP A 44 -6.66 -4.73 -2.79
N ARG A 45 -5.90 -5.61 -3.46
CA ARG A 45 -5.79 -5.66 -4.90
C ARG A 45 -7.05 -6.37 -5.38
N ALA A 46 -8.23 -5.78 -5.14
CA ALA A 46 -9.18 -5.65 -6.23
C ALA A 46 -8.53 -4.81 -7.35
N GLY A 47 -7.51 -5.44 -7.96
CA GLY A 47 -6.55 -5.01 -8.97
C GLY A 47 -5.84 -3.66 -8.82
N GLY A 48 -4.93 -3.41 -9.75
CA GLY A 48 -4.21 -2.15 -9.88
C GLY A 48 -5.15 -0.99 -10.24
N LEU A 49 -4.60 0.20 -10.45
CA LEU A 49 -5.39 1.41 -10.75
C LEU A 49 -6.42 1.18 -11.87
N GLY A 50 -6.02 0.52 -12.97
CA GLY A 50 -6.92 0.20 -14.08
C GLY A 50 -8.08 -0.72 -13.70
N SER A 51 -7.85 -1.71 -12.83
CA SER A 51 -8.92 -2.62 -12.37
C SER A 51 -9.91 -1.92 -11.46
N ARG A 52 -9.42 -0.97 -10.64
CA ARG A 52 -10.28 -0.11 -9.82
C ARG A 52 -11.12 0.83 -10.67
N ILE A 53 -10.51 1.45 -11.70
CA ILE A 53 -11.24 2.27 -12.67
C ILE A 53 -12.32 1.42 -13.34
N ARG A 54 -11.97 0.25 -13.90
CA ARG A 54 -12.93 -0.64 -14.56
C ARG A 54 -14.08 -1.09 -13.65
N SER A 55 -13.79 -1.44 -12.40
CA SER A 55 -14.81 -1.84 -11.41
C SER A 55 -15.86 -0.74 -11.16
N ARG A 56 -15.45 0.54 -11.17
CA ARG A 56 -16.37 1.67 -10.97
C ARG A 56 -17.36 1.85 -12.11
N PHE A 57 -16.92 1.61 -13.34
CA PHE A 57 -17.75 1.83 -14.53
C PHE A 57 -18.47 0.55 -15.00
N SER A 58 -18.07 -0.64 -14.52
CA SER A 58 -18.67 -1.90 -14.96
C SER A 58 -20.14 -2.07 -14.57
N ALA A 59 -20.59 -1.47 -13.46
CA ALA A 59 -21.98 -1.55 -13.02
C ALA A 59 -22.96 -0.86 -14.01
N ASN A 60 -22.46 0.11 -14.77
CA ASN A 60 -23.25 0.88 -15.75
C ASN A 60 -22.95 0.47 -17.20
N GLY A 61 -22.24 -0.65 -17.41
CA GLY A 61 -21.85 -1.12 -18.75
C GLY A 61 -20.68 -0.38 -19.38
N GLY A 62 -19.98 0.49 -18.64
CA GLY A 62 -18.95 1.39 -19.16
C GLY A 62 -19.47 2.81 -19.39
N VAL A 63 -18.58 3.72 -19.79
CA VAL A 63 -18.94 5.09 -20.18
C VAL A 63 -18.12 5.44 -21.43
N GLU A 64 -18.80 5.93 -22.46
CA GLU A 64 -18.15 6.60 -23.59
C GLU A 64 -18.15 8.09 -23.29
N LEU A 65 -16.97 8.71 -23.29
CA LEU A 65 -16.80 10.12 -22.99
C LEU A 65 -16.63 10.89 -24.29
N GLU A 66 -17.41 11.96 -24.47
CA GLU A 66 -17.11 12.94 -25.49
C GLU A 66 -15.81 13.65 -25.11
N LEU A 67 -14.77 13.44 -25.92
CA LEU A 67 -13.48 14.05 -25.70
C LEU A 67 -13.54 15.52 -26.12
N PRO A 68 -13.07 16.46 -25.28
CA PRO A 68 -13.00 17.86 -25.68
C PRO A 68 -12.00 18.05 -26.82
N GLU A 69 -12.23 19.05 -27.66
CA GLU A 69 -11.27 19.42 -28.69
C GLU A 69 -9.95 19.86 -28.06
N ARG A 70 -8.86 19.17 -28.41
CA ARG A 70 -7.51 19.50 -27.95
C ARG A 70 -6.89 20.53 -28.89
N SER A 71 -7.26 21.79 -28.73
CA SER A 71 -6.77 22.91 -29.54
C SER A 71 -5.50 23.57 -29.00
N GLU A 72 -5.16 23.30 -27.73
CA GLU A 72 -3.97 23.85 -27.09
C GLU A 72 -2.69 23.20 -27.62
N LYS A 73 -1.69 24.04 -27.93
CA LYS A 73 -0.37 23.58 -28.30
C LYS A 73 0.30 22.93 -27.10
N ALA A 74 0.84 21.72 -27.26
CA ALA A 74 1.57 21.03 -26.21
C ALA A 74 2.66 21.95 -25.62
N THR A 75 2.61 22.16 -24.31
CA THR A 75 3.65 22.90 -23.60
C THR A 75 4.95 22.12 -23.68
N GLY A 76 6.00 22.75 -24.21
CA GLY A 76 7.34 22.18 -24.16
C GLY A 76 7.82 22.10 -22.72
N VAL A 77 8.49 21.02 -22.36
CA VAL A 77 9.21 20.94 -21.09
C VAL A 77 10.34 21.97 -21.14
N ASP A 78 10.41 22.82 -20.12
CA ASP A 78 11.54 23.73 -19.92
C ASP A 78 12.71 22.95 -19.32
N PHE A 79 13.85 22.97 -20.00
CA PHE A 79 15.09 22.31 -19.58
C PHE A 79 16.15 23.32 -19.15
N SER A 80 15.79 24.60 -18.94
CA SER A 80 16.71 25.55 -18.33
C SER A 80 16.86 25.27 -16.82
N GLU A 81 18.12 25.13 -16.38
CA GLU A 81 18.51 25.10 -14.95
C GLU A 81 18.60 26.52 -14.38
#